data_AF-A0A6J2BDM9-F1
#
_entry.id   AF-A0A6J2BDM9-F1
#
_cell.length_a   1.000
_cell.length_b   1.000
_cell.length_c   1.000
_cell.angle_alpha   90.00
_cell.angle_beta   90.00
_cell.angle_gamma   90.00
#
_symmetry.space_group_name_H-M   'P 1'
#
loop_
_entity.id
_entity.type
_entity.pdbx_description
1 polymer ?
#
loop_
_entity_poly.entity_id
_entity_poly.type
_entity_poly.pdbx_seq_one_letter_code
_entity_poly.pdbx_strand_id
1 'polypeptide(L)'
;MWKTEEDFKESKQQKRKRNLNKRYSLDILAEVIIPICLFIAIRRTTTVCHLSVSREGLFVWKVFDLGQKKAKVDEFSLCGSMVSDEYEHLSSEALEAAHTCAKMYMVKSCGKDGFPIRVQFHPFHGILIYKMLSCTGAHGLSTGMRGAFGKPYGTGARVHIGQVIMSICTKVQNKEHVTEALYRAKFKFPGCQKIHISKKQGFTKFNADKFEDMVAEKCLIPDGCGVRYIPNCGPMDKWQALPS
;
A
#
# COMPACT_ATOMS: atom_id res chain seq x y z
N MET A 1 36.71 49.65 -30.98
CA MET A 1 37.01 48.20 -31.08
C MET A 1 35.67 47.47 -31.00
N TRP A 2 35.09 47.12 -32.16
CA TRP A 2 33.80 46.43 -32.24
C TRP A 2 34.08 44.93 -32.14
N LYS A 3 33.44 44.24 -31.18
CA LYS A 3 33.57 42.78 -31.03
C LYS A 3 33.00 42.08 -32.26
N THR A 4 33.71 41.07 -32.76
CA THR A 4 33.30 40.30 -33.93
C THR A 4 32.13 39.38 -33.59
N GLU A 5 31.41 38.91 -34.61
CA GLU A 5 30.22 38.06 -34.46
C GLU A 5 30.54 36.71 -33.78
N GLU A 6 31.80 36.27 -33.86
CA GLU A 6 32.31 35.06 -33.21
C GLU A 6 32.41 35.22 -31.69
N ASP A 7 32.87 36.37 -31.20
CA ASP A 7 32.92 36.70 -29.76
C ASP A 7 31.51 36.65 -29.12
N PHE A 8 30.49 37.04 -29.89
CA PHE A 8 29.12 37.01 -29.41
C PHE A 8 28.57 35.58 -29.30
N LYS A 9 28.94 34.70 -30.24
CA LYS A 9 28.59 33.27 -30.22
C LYS A 9 29.27 32.54 -29.07
N GLU A 10 30.56 32.78 -28.84
CA GLU A 10 31.28 32.22 -27.68
C GLU A 10 30.69 32.69 -26.36
N SER A 11 30.35 33.98 -26.22
CA SER A 11 29.73 34.48 -24.99
C SER A 11 28.37 33.83 -24.68
N LYS A 12 27.57 33.52 -25.72
CA LYS A 12 26.30 32.80 -25.60
C LYS A 12 26.51 31.33 -25.24
N GLN A 13 27.51 30.66 -25.82
CA GLN A 13 27.87 29.29 -25.44
C GLN A 13 28.40 29.22 -23.99
N GLN A 14 29.24 30.17 -23.57
CA GLN A 14 29.75 30.28 -22.20
C GLN A 14 28.63 30.54 -21.18
N LYS A 15 27.61 31.34 -21.53
CA LYS A 15 26.41 31.56 -20.71
C LYS A 15 25.52 30.32 -20.63
N ARG A 16 25.34 29.59 -21.74
CA ARG A 16 24.58 28.32 -21.75
C ARG A 16 25.26 27.23 -20.91
N LYS A 17 26.59 27.06 -21.02
CA LYS A 17 27.36 26.12 -20.19
C LYS A 17 27.30 26.46 -18.70
N ARG A 18 27.38 27.74 -18.32
CA ARG A 18 27.20 28.20 -16.93
C ARG A 18 25.79 27.95 -16.39
N ASN A 19 24.75 28.11 -17.23
CA ASN A 19 23.37 27.84 -16.84
C ASN A 19 23.06 26.33 -16.74
N LEU A 20 23.68 25.49 -17.58
CA LEU A 20 23.60 24.03 -17.43
C LEU A 20 24.26 23.58 -16.11
N ASN A 21 25.49 24.03 -15.81
CA ASN A 21 26.17 23.67 -14.56
C ASN A 21 25.41 24.14 -13.29
N LYS A 22 24.73 25.29 -13.35
CA LYS A 22 23.84 25.73 -12.25
C LYS A 22 22.60 24.83 -12.08
N ARG A 23 22.03 24.31 -13.18
CA ARG A 23 20.92 23.36 -13.13
C ARG A 23 21.37 22.02 -12.55
N TYR A 24 22.48 21.45 -13.02
CA TYR A 24 23.03 20.22 -12.44
C TYR A 24 23.37 20.35 -10.95
N SER A 25 23.85 21.50 -10.48
CA SER A 25 24.06 21.71 -9.04
C SER A 25 22.77 21.79 -8.22
N LEU A 26 21.70 22.33 -8.79
CA LEU A 26 20.38 22.43 -8.15
C LEU A 26 19.62 21.09 -8.19
N ASP A 27 19.80 20.31 -9.25
CA ASP A 27 19.21 18.98 -9.42
C ASP A 27 19.88 17.95 -8.48
N ILE A 28 21.20 18.04 -8.25
CA ILE A 28 21.89 17.22 -7.24
C ILE A 28 21.43 17.58 -5.81
N LEU A 29 21.18 18.87 -5.53
CA LEU A 29 20.58 19.29 -4.26
C LEU A 29 19.14 18.75 -4.11
N ALA A 30 18.34 18.73 -5.19
CA ALA A 30 16.97 18.24 -5.16
C ALA A 30 16.87 16.70 -5.05
N GLU A 31 17.71 15.95 -5.76
CA GLU A 31 17.68 14.49 -5.78
C GLU A 31 18.39 13.84 -4.58
N VAL A 32 19.29 14.55 -3.89
CA VAL A 32 20.05 13.97 -2.78
C VAL A 32 19.62 14.57 -1.44
N ILE A 33 19.48 15.89 -1.32
CA ILE A 33 19.19 16.53 -0.02
C ILE A 33 17.72 16.48 0.34
N ILE A 34 16.79 16.58 -0.62
CA ILE A 34 15.35 16.46 -0.31
C ILE A 34 15.02 15.06 0.22
N PRO A 35 15.44 13.93 -0.40
CA PRO A 35 15.19 12.62 0.18
C PRO A 35 15.98 12.37 1.46
N ILE A 36 17.22 12.89 1.63
CA ILE A 36 17.95 12.76 2.90
C ILE A 36 17.27 13.56 4.02
N CYS A 37 16.83 14.80 3.78
CA CYS A 37 16.08 15.59 4.75
C CYS A 37 14.71 14.97 5.06
N LEU A 38 14.02 14.42 4.06
CA LEU A 38 12.77 13.70 4.26
C LEU A 38 13.01 12.40 5.05
N PHE A 39 14.09 11.68 4.77
CA PHE A 39 14.47 10.46 5.49
C PHE A 39 14.94 10.75 6.92
N ILE A 40 15.64 11.86 7.16
CA ILE A 40 16.01 12.35 8.50
C ILE A 40 14.77 12.86 9.24
N ALA A 41 13.82 13.53 8.58
CA ALA A 41 12.56 13.97 9.20
C ALA A 41 11.65 12.79 9.53
N ILE A 42 11.57 11.78 8.66
CA ILE A 42 10.86 10.52 8.91
C ILE A 42 11.56 9.71 10.00
N ARG A 43 12.90 9.63 10.01
CA ARG A 43 13.65 9.02 11.11
C ARG A 43 13.50 9.78 12.41
N ARG A 44 13.50 11.13 12.40
CA ARG A 44 13.29 11.96 13.60
C ARG A 44 11.87 11.81 14.14
N THR A 45 10.83 11.86 13.31
CA THR A 45 9.45 11.63 13.77
C THR A 45 9.26 10.22 14.32
N THR A 46 9.87 9.20 13.69
CA THR A 46 9.81 7.84 14.21
C THR A 46 10.65 7.62 15.47
N THR A 47 11.84 8.22 15.61
CA THR A 47 12.65 8.15 16.84
C THR A 47 12.06 8.96 18.00
N VAL A 48 11.37 10.07 17.73
CA VAL A 48 10.67 10.85 18.76
C VAL A 48 9.60 10.00 19.45
N CYS A 49 8.82 9.21 18.69
CA CYS A 49 7.87 8.27 19.29
C CYS A 49 8.57 7.10 20.03
N HIS A 50 9.79 6.75 19.62
CA HIS A 50 10.57 5.62 20.14
C HIS A 50 11.19 5.92 21.52
N LEU A 51 11.51 7.18 21.82
CA LEU A 51 12.02 7.59 23.14
C LEU A 51 10.96 7.50 24.24
N SER A 52 9.67 7.44 23.88
CA SER A 52 8.56 7.48 24.84
C SER A 52 7.88 6.14 25.13
N VAL A 53 7.96 5.13 24.24
CA VAL A 53 7.25 3.84 24.41
C VAL A 53 8.00 2.70 23.72
N SER A 54 8.21 1.58 24.43
CA SER A 54 8.55 0.28 23.83
C SER A 54 7.49 -0.08 22.79
N ARG A 55 7.85 0.01 21.51
CA ARG A 55 6.94 -0.25 20.37
C ARG A 55 6.39 -1.67 20.30
N GLU A 56 6.88 -2.56 21.15
CA GLU A 56 6.74 -4.01 21.04
C GLU A 56 5.31 -4.54 21.23
N GLY A 57 4.33 -3.70 21.60
CA GLY A 57 2.93 -4.10 21.76
C GLY A 57 1.89 -3.36 20.91
N LEU A 58 2.26 -2.34 20.12
CA LEU A 58 1.29 -1.43 19.47
C LEU A 58 0.75 -1.93 18.13
N PHE A 59 1.42 -2.89 17.52
CA PHE A 59 1.05 -3.46 16.23
C PHE A 59 0.71 -4.94 16.41
N VAL A 60 -0.57 -5.19 16.69
CA VAL A 60 -1.10 -6.52 17.00
C VAL A 60 -1.12 -7.39 15.76
N TRP A 61 -1.60 -6.83 14.64
CA TRP A 61 -1.74 -7.57 13.40
C TRP A 61 -0.39 -7.70 12.67
N LYS A 62 0.02 -8.93 12.31
CA LYS A 62 1.24 -9.17 11.50
C LYS A 62 1.03 -9.90 10.16
N VAL A 63 -0.15 -10.46 9.89
CA VAL A 63 -0.37 -11.40 8.78
C VAL A 63 -1.35 -10.85 7.73
N PHE A 64 -0.87 -10.09 6.75
CA PHE A 64 -1.72 -9.40 5.75
C PHE A 64 -2.27 -10.31 4.65
N ASP A 65 -1.50 -11.33 4.29
CA ASP A 65 -1.92 -12.32 3.31
C ASP A 65 -2.31 -13.62 4.01
N LEU A 66 -3.35 -14.29 3.51
CA LEU A 66 -3.81 -15.60 3.97
C LEU A 66 -4.17 -16.52 2.81
N GLY A 67 -4.35 -17.81 3.13
CA GLY A 67 -4.67 -18.85 2.16
C GLY A 67 -3.47 -19.23 1.31
N GLN A 68 -3.71 -19.59 0.05
CA GLN A 68 -2.67 -20.09 -0.85
C GLN A 68 -1.87 -18.94 -1.50
N LYS A 69 -0.93 -18.35 -0.76
CA LYS A 69 -0.12 -17.20 -1.21
C LYS A 69 0.78 -17.49 -2.43
N LYS A 70 1.16 -18.77 -2.60
CA LYS A 70 2.07 -19.24 -3.66
C LYS A 70 1.33 -19.69 -4.92
N ALA A 71 0.02 -19.56 -4.95
CA ALA A 71 -0.76 -19.94 -6.12
C ALA A 71 -0.36 -19.11 -7.34
N LYS A 72 -0.47 -19.75 -8.51
CA LYS A 72 -0.22 -19.09 -9.79
C LYS A 72 -1.39 -18.19 -10.16
N VAL A 73 -1.12 -17.17 -10.98
CA VAL A 73 -2.16 -16.24 -11.45
C VAL A 73 -3.24 -16.95 -12.28
N ASP A 74 -2.89 -18.00 -13.00
CA ASP A 74 -3.80 -18.76 -13.86
C ASP A 74 -4.86 -19.54 -13.06
N GLU A 75 -4.57 -19.85 -11.79
CA GLU A 75 -5.43 -20.69 -10.95
C GLU A 75 -6.63 -19.90 -10.38
N PHE A 76 -6.48 -18.58 -10.22
CA PHE A 76 -7.47 -17.70 -9.62
C PHE A 76 -7.76 -16.48 -10.51
N SER A 77 -8.77 -16.61 -11.36
CA SER A 77 -9.19 -15.56 -12.28
C SER A 77 -10.08 -14.49 -11.63
N LEU A 78 -10.97 -14.87 -10.72
CA LEU A 78 -11.95 -13.96 -10.12
C LEU A 78 -11.33 -13.20 -8.94
N CYS A 79 -11.57 -11.89 -8.86
CA CYS A 79 -11.22 -11.09 -7.68
C CYS A 79 -12.44 -10.31 -7.15
N GLY A 80 -12.79 -10.54 -5.89
CA GLY A 80 -13.70 -9.69 -5.12
C GLY A 80 -12.89 -8.69 -4.29
N SER A 81 -13.30 -7.42 -4.26
CA SER A 81 -12.66 -6.37 -3.49
C SER A 81 -13.68 -5.57 -2.69
N MET A 82 -13.33 -5.23 -1.45
CA MET A 82 -14.09 -4.32 -0.62
C MET A 82 -13.45 -2.93 -0.67
N VAL A 83 -14.26 -1.90 -0.87
CA VAL A 83 -13.83 -0.50 -1.05
C VAL A 83 -14.54 0.37 -0.02
N SER A 84 -13.84 1.32 0.59
CA SER A 84 -14.46 2.32 1.46
C SER A 84 -15.15 3.42 0.66
N ASP A 85 -16.35 3.80 1.07
CA ASP A 85 -17.10 4.93 0.50
C ASP A 85 -16.93 6.22 1.33
N GLU A 86 -16.21 6.14 2.44
CA GLU A 86 -16.06 7.22 3.42
C GLU A 86 -14.59 7.52 3.69
N TYR A 87 -14.34 8.71 4.26
CA TYR A 87 -13.02 9.10 4.76
C TYR A 87 -12.93 8.80 6.25
N GLU A 88 -12.14 7.79 6.61
CA GLU A 88 -12.15 7.24 7.97
C GLU A 88 -10.79 6.67 8.41
N HIS A 89 -10.67 6.39 9.71
CA HIS A 89 -9.56 5.65 10.29
C HIS A 89 -10.01 4.25 10.68
N LEU A 90 -9.46 3.23 10.04
CA LEU A 90 -9.71 1.83 10.41
C LEU A 90 -8.69 1.38 11.44
N SER A 91 -9.13 0.88 12.59
CA SER A 91 -8.21 0.33 13.60
C SER A 91 -7.55 -0.97 13.12
N SER A 92 -6.35 -1.26 13.62
CA SER A 92 -5.68 -2.54 13.37
C SER A 92 -6.50 -3.74 13.82
N GLU A 93 -7.28 -3.58 14.90
CA GLU A 93 -8.17 -4.60 15.46
C GLU A 93 -9.39 -4.87 14.57
N ALA A 94 -10.02 -3.82 14.04
CA ALA A 94 -11.16 -3.95 13.13
C ALA A 94 -10.76 -4.67 11.84
N LEU A 95 -9.58 -4.31 11.31
CA LEU A 95 -8.98 -5.03 10.21
C LEU A 95 -8.89 -6.53 10.60
N GLU A 96 -8.30 -6.87 11.76
CA GLU A 96 -8.00 -8.26 12.15
C GLU A 96 -9.26 -9.11 12.27
N ALA A 97 -10.30 -8.53 12.87
CA ALA A 97 -11.62 -9.12 12.95
C ALA A 97 -12.21 -9.36 11.56
N ALA A 98 -12.15 -8.37 10.65
CA ALA A 98 -12.69 -8.46 9.30
C ALA A 98 -12.02 -9.59 8.49
N HIS A 99 -10.71 -9.68 8.56
CA HIS A 99 -9.92 -10.66 7.81
C HIS A 99 -10.05 -12.07 8.36
N THR A 100 -10.08 -12.23 9.68
CA THR A 100 -10.38 -13.52 10.31
C THR A 100 -11.79 -13.97 9.96
N CYS A 101 -12.77 -13.05 9.94
CA CYS A 101 -14.13 -13.34 9.54
C CYS A 101 -14.22 -13.85 8.10
N ALA A 102 -13.59 -13.14 7.15
CA ALA A 102 -13.52 -13.56 5.76
C ALA A 102 -12.84 -14.92 5.60
N LYS A 103 -11.70 -15.13 6.28
CA LYS A 103 -10.96 -16.40 6.26
C LYS A 103 -11.82 -17.55 6.76
N MET A 104 -12.43 -17.43 7.93
CA MET A 104 -13.19 -18.54 8.53
C MET A 104 -14.35 -18.99 7.63
N TYR A 105 -15.04 -18.04 7.00
CA TYR A 105 -16.10 -18.37 6.05
C TYR A 105 -15.54 -19.03 4.78
N MET A 106 -14.49 -18.46 4.18
CA MET A 106 -13.91 -18.99 2.95
C MET A 106 -13.26 -20.37 3.14
N VAL A 107 -12.63 -20.65 4.29
CA VAL A 107 -12.10 -21.99 4.62
C VAL A 107 -13.23 -23.02 4.69
N LYS A 108 -14.39 -22.64 5.23
CA LYS A 108 -15.56 -23.53 5.34
C LYS A 108 -16.17 -23.84 3.96
N SER A 109 -16.27 -22.84 3.08
CA SER A 109 -16.94 -22.99 1.79
C SER A 109 -16.03 -23.53 0.69
N CYS A 110 -14.80 -23.01 0.57
CA CYS A 110 -13.90 -23.27 -0.56
C CYS A 110 -12.66 -24.11 -0.18
N GLY A 111 -12.48 -24.44 1.10
CA GLY A 111 -11.28 -25.09 1.61
C GLY A 111 -10.09 -24.13 1.76
N LYS A 112 -9.08 -24.54 2.53
CA LYS A 112 -7.92 -23.69 2.89
C LYS A 112 -7.09 -23.22 1.68
N ASP A 113 -7.06 -24.03 0.62
CA ASP A 113 -6.26 -23.78 -0.58
C ASP A 113 -7.08 -23.14 -1.70
N GLY A 114 -8.38 -22.87 -1.50
CA GLY A 114 -9.25 -22.37 -2.57
C GLY A 114 -9.14 -20.88 -2.86
N PHE A 115 -8.33 -20.14 -2.11
CA PHE A 115 -8.29 -18.68 -2.18
C PHE A 115 -7.02 -18.09 -1.54
N PRO A 116 -6.46 -17.01 -2.12
CA PRO A 116 -5.64 -16.05 -1.39
C PRO A 116 -6.46 -14.81 -1.00
N ILE A 117 -6.32 -14.37 0.26
CA ILE A 117 -6.82 -13.08 0.75
C ILE A 117 -5.64 -12.14 0.93
N ARG A 118 -5.82 -10.88 0.56
CA ARG A 118 -4.87 -9.80 0.82
C ARG A 118 -5.57 -8.59 1.41
N VAL A 119 -5.04 -8.10 2.53
CA VAL A 119 -5.39 -6.76 3.03
C VAL A 119 -4.40 -5.76 2.47
N GLN A 120 -4.91 -4.74 1.77
CA GLN A 120 -4.08 -3.75 1.08
C GLN A 120 -3.59 -2.64 2.03
N PHE A 121 -4.39 -2.32 3.05
CA PHE A 121 -4.04 -1.31 4.03
C PHE A 121 -3.11 -1.81 5.11
N HIS A 122 -2.17 -0.92 5.47
CA HIS A 122 -1.24 -1.13 6.56
C HIS A 122 -1.44 -0.02 7.60
N PRO A 123 -1.68 -0.36 8.89
CA PRO A 123 -1.96 0.65 9.90
C PRO A 123 -0.67 1.32 10.40
N PHE A 124 -0.18 2.31 9.67
CA PHE A 124 1.03 3.06 10.07
C PHE A 124 0.76 4.22 11.02
N HIS A 125 -0.49 4.67 11.14
CA HIS A 125 -0.81 5.83 11.95
C HIS A 125 -0.95 5.45 13.42
N GLY A 126 -0.08 5.99 14.28
CA GLY A 126 -0.20 5.82 15.73
C GLY A 126 -1.30 6.71 16.31
N ILE A 127 -2.21 6.11 17.09
CA ILE A 127 -3.25 6.79 17.85
C ILE A 127 -2.73 7.04 19.26
N LEU A 128 -2.82 8.28 19.73
CA LEU A 128 -2.37 8.69 21.06
C LEU A 128 -3.57 8.75 22.01
N ILE A 129 -3.36 8.33 23.26
CA ILE A 129 -4.35 8.48 24.33
C ILE A 129 -3.75 9.26 25.51
N TYR A 130 -4.48 10.26 25.98
CA TYR A 130 -4.22 10.88 27.28
C TYR A 130 -5.07 10.16 28.32
N LYS A 131 -4.45 9.26 29.09
CA LYS A 131 -5.17 8.39 30.03
C LYS A 131 -5.50 9.14 31.32
N MET A 132 -6.77 9.46 31.51
CA MET A 132 -7.31 9.99 32.77
C MET A 132 -7.48 8.87 33.80
N LEU A 133 -7.29 9.20 35.08
CA LEU A 133 -7.62 8.30 36.19
C LEU A 133 -9.13 8.31 36.43
N SER A 134 -9.76 7.15 36.43
CA SER A 134 -11.21 6.99 36.65
C SER A 134 -11.56 6.63 38.10
N CYS A 135 -10.65 6.83 39.05
CA CYS A 135 -10.86 6.47 40.46
C CYS A 135 -11.47 7.63 41.27
N THR A 136 -12.21 7.32 42.33
CA THR A 136 -12.68 8.33 43.30
C THR A 136 -11.49 9.08 43.89
N GLY A 137 -11.57 10.42 43.96
CA GLY A 137 -10.45 11.26 44.40
C GLY A 137 -9.40 11.56 43.32
N ALA A 138 -9.65 11.20 42.04
CA ALA A 138 -8.74 11.49 40.93
C ALA A 138 -8.37 12.98 40.79
N HIS A 139 -9.21 13.91 41.26
CA HIS A 139 -8.93 15.35 41.22
C HIS A 139 -7.68 15.76 42.01
N GLY A 140 -7.27 14.99 43.03
CA GLY A 140 -6.05 15.26 43.81
C GLY A 140 -4.78 14.63 43.22
N LEU A 141 -4.92 13.66 42.32
CA LEU A 141 -3.81 12.86 41.77
C LEU A 141 -3.56 13.12 40.28
N SER A 142 -4.61 13.48 39.55
CA SER A 142 -4.54 13.83 38.13
C SER A 142 -4.10 15.27 37.97
N THR A 143 -3.18 15.52 37.05
CA THR A 143 -2.79 16.88 36.63
C THR A 143 -3.84 17.56 35.73
N GLY A 144 -5.03 16.99 35.61
CA GLY A 144 -6.10 17.51 34.75
C GLY A 144 -5.67 17.47 33.29
N MET A 145 -5.74 18.60 32.58
CA MET A 145 -5.30 18.71 31.17
C MET A 145 -3.87 19.25 31.01
N ARG A 146 -3.12 19.42 32.11
CA ARG A 146 -1.72 19.87 32.03
C ARG A 146 -0.86 18.76 31.41
N GLY A 147 -0.17 19.08 30.32
CA GLY A 147 0.65 18.10 29.58
C GLY A 147 -0.18 17.05 28.84
N ALA A 148 -1.28 17.46 28.19
CA ALA A 148 -2.25 16.60 27.53
C ALA A 148 -1.75 15.78 26.32
N PHE A 149 -0.44 15.78 26.00
CA PHE A 149 0.08 14.95 24.92
C PHE A 149 0.01 13.48 25.31
N GLY A 150 -0.76 12.71 24.53
CA GLY A 150 -1.03 11.30 24.82
C GLY A 150 0.18 10.40 24.56
N LYS A 151 0.15 9.22 25.17
CA LYS A 151 1.05 8.11 24.83
C LYS A 151 0.44 7.30 23.69
N PRO A 152 1.23 6.69 22.80
CA PRO A 152 0.70 5.80 21.77
C PRO A 152 -0.07 4.63 22.41
N TYR A 153 -1.29 4.41 21.94
CA TYR A 153 -2.23 3.41 22.43
C TYR A 153 -2.49 2.30 21.41
N GLY A 154 -2.72 2.68 20.15
CA GLY A 154 -3.02 1.75 19.08
C GLY A 154 -2.54 2.26 17.73
N THR A 155 -2.78 1.47 16.70
CA THR A 155 -2.49 1.85 15.31
C THR A 155 -3.75 1.81 14.46
N GLY A 156 -3.82 2.73 13.49
CA GLY A 156 -4.91 2.84 12.54
C GLY A 156 -4.39 3.02 11.12
N ALA A 157 -5.19 2.59 10.15
CA ALA A 157 -5.01 2.85 8.74
C ALA A 157 -5.87 4.04 8.34
N ARG A 158 -5.28 5.00 7.64
CA ARG A 158 -5.99 6.16 7.06
C ARG A 158 -6.56 5.74 5.72
N VAL A 159 -7.89 5.75 5.58
CA VAL A 159 -8.57 5.29 4.39
C VAL A 159 -9.23 6.45 3.66
N HIS A 160 -9.05 6.47 2.34
CA HIS A 160 -9.71 7.41 1.45
C HIS A 160 -10.89 6.77 0.73
N ILE A 161 -11.81 7.62 0.26
CA ILE A 161 -12.95 7.23 -0.55
C ILE A 161 -12.45 6.54 -1.83
N GLY A 162 -13.03 5.39 -2.17
CA GLY A 162 -12.68 4.62 -3.37
C GLY A 162 -11.43 3.75 -3.21
N GLN A 163 -10.80 3.73 -2.04
CA GLN A 163 -9.63 2.90 -1.79
C GLN A 163 -10.04 1.48 -1.36
N VAL A 164 -9.36 0.47 -1.93
CA VAL A 164 -9.65 -0.94 -1.66
C VAL A 164 -9.05 -1.35 -0.31
N ILE A 165 -9.88 -1.89 0.59
CA ILE A 165 -9.46 -2.37 1.91
C ILE A 165 -8.82 -3.76 1.81
N MET A 166 -9.61 -4.70 1.31
CA MET A 166 -9.26 -6.11 1.21
C MET A 166 -9.73 -6.69 -0.12
N SER A 167 -8.95 -7.65 -0.62
CA SER A 167 -9.23 -8.36 -1.85
C SER A 167 -9.10 -9.87 -1.64
N ILE A 168 -10.00 -10.61 -2.25
CA ILE A 168 -10.03 -12.07 -2.24
C ILE A 168 -10.02 -12.53 -3.69
N CYS A 169 -9.09 -13.42 -4.04
CA CYS A 169 -9.10 -14.08 -5.35
C CYS A 169 -9.55 -15.53 -5.23
N THR A 170 -10.34 -15.99 -6.19
CA THR A 170 -10.86 -17.36 -6.25
C THR A 170 -11.06 -17.81 -7.70
N LYS A 171 -11.48 -19.07 -7.84
CA LYS A 171 -12.08 -19.59 -9.07
C LYS A 171 -13.45 -18.95 -9.29
N VAL A 172 -13.89 -18.92 -10.56
CA VAL A 172 -15.17 -18.30 -10.98
C VAL A 172 -16.38 -18.95 -10.31
N GLN A 173 -16.31 -20.25 -10.01
CA GLN A 173 -17.37 -21.01 -9.35
C GLN A 173 -17.74 -20.45 -7.97
N ASN A 174 -16.78 -19.86 -7.25
CA ASN A 174 -16.95 -19.43 -5.85
C ASN A 174 -17.36 -17.96 -5.70
N LYS A 175 -17.90 -17.35 -6.77
CA LYS A 175 -18.25 -15.92 -6.80
C LYS A 175 -19.20 -15.50 -5.68
N GLU A 176 -20.23 -16.31 -5.43
CA GLU A 176 -21.24 -16.04 -4.42
C GLU A 176 -20.64 -16.08 -3.01
N HIS A 177 -19.80 -17.08 -2.75
CA HIS A 177 -19.08 -17.21 -1.48
C HIS A 177 -18.13 -16.05 -1.22
N VAL A 178 -17.41 -15.55 -2.23
CA VAL A 178 -16.56 -14.36 -2.07
C VAL A 178 -17.39 -13.14 -1.69
N THR A 179 -18.54 -12.96 -2.34
CA THR A 179 -19.43 -11.84 -2.06
C THR A 179 -19.94 -11.92 -0.62
N GLU A 180 -20.39 -13.09 -0.17
CA GLU A 180 -20.85 -13.31 1.21
C GLU A 180 -19.73 -13.12 2.24
N ALA A 181 -18.51 -13.60 1.95
CA ALA A 181 -17.35 -13.42 2.82
C ALA A 181 -17.04 -11.93 3.06
N LEU A 182 -17.06 -11.14 1.99
CA LEU A 182 -16.84 -9.70 2.07
C LEU A 182 -18.03 -8.99 2.76
N TYR A 183 -19.26 -9.45 2.56
CA TYR A 183 -20.41 -8.93 3.30
C TYR A 183 -20.27 -9.18 4.82
N ARG A 184 -19.77 -10.34 5.23
CA ARG A 184 -19.54 -10.64 6.66
C ARG A 184 -18.41 -9.78 7.24
N ALA A 185 -17.33 -9.57 6.46
CA ALA A 185 -16.22 -8.71 6.85
C ALA A 185 -16.63 -7.23 6.96
N LYS A 186 -17.60 -6.78 6.13
CA LYS A 186 -18.12 -5.41 6.12
C LYS A 186 -18.60 -4.96 7.51
N PHE A 187 -19.30 -5.84 8.23
CA PHE A 187 -19.83 -5.54 9.57
C PHE A 187 -18.75 -5.27 10.64
N LYS A 188 -17.48 -5.55 10.35
CA LYS A 188 -16.37 -5.27 11.28
C LYS A 188 -15.79 -3.88 11.11
N PHE A 189 -16.13 -3.20 10.02
CA PHE A 189 -15.67 -1.85 9.77
C PHE A 189 -16.74 -0.81 10.15
N PRO A 190 -16.33 0.36 10.66
CA PRO A 190 -17.22 1.52 10.75
C PRO A 190 -17.57 2.04 9.35
N GLY A 191 -18.63 2.82 9.21
CA GLY A 191 -18.97 3.46 7.93
C GLY A 191 -19.51 2.52 6.85
N CYS A 192 -19.61 3.03 5.62
CA CYS A 192 -20.15 2.31 4.47
C CYS A 192 -19.05 1.76 3.55
N GLN A 193 -18.96 0.42 3.44
CA GLN A 193 -18.13 -0.24 2.43
C GLN A 193 -18.97 -0.80 1.28
N LYS A 194 -18.42 -0.71 0.08
CA LYS A 194 -18.95 -1.27 -1.16
C LYS A 194 -18.16 -2.50 -1.56
N ILE A 195 -18.86 -3.52 -2.04
CA ILE A 195 -18.26 -4.75 -2.54
C ILE A 195 -18.28 -4.69 -4.05
N HIS A 196 -17.11 -4.88 -4.66
CA HIS A 196 -16.92 -4.86 -6.09
C HIS A 196 -16.32 -6.18 -6.57
N ILE A 197 -16.89 -6.71 -7.65
CA ILE A 197 -16.30 -7.82 -8.38
C ILE A 197 -15.47 -7.22 -9.50
N SER A 198 -14.17 -7.45 -9.45
CA SER A 198 -13.22 -6.91 -10.41
C SER A 198 -13.36 -7.61 -11.76
N LYS A 199 -13.18 -6.86 -12.85
CA LYS A 199 -13.02 -7.39 -14.21
C LYS A 199 -11.58 -7.81 -14.52
N LYS A 200 -10.67 -7.57 -13.56
CA LYS A 200 -9.24 -7.90 -13.69
C LYS A 200 -9.00 -9.36 -13.37
N GLN A 201 -7.96 -9.91 -13.99
CA GLN A 201 -7.50 -11.26 -13.71
C GLN A 201 -6.81 -11.29 -12.33
N GLY A 202 -7.49 -11.84 -11.32
CA GLY A 202 -6.95 -11.97 -9.96
C GLY A 202 -6.43 -10.65 -9.39
N PHE A 203 -5.20 -10.65 -8.85
CA PHE A 203 -4.54 -9.46 -8.30
C PHE A 203 -3.77 -8.63 -9.35
N THR A 204 -3.90 -8.95 -10.64
CA THR A 204 -3.17 -8.24 -11.68
C THR A 204 -3.84 -6.92 -12.05
N LYS A 205 -3.13 -6.11 -12.83
CA LYS A 205 -3.67 -4.84 -13.36
C LYS A 205 -4.50 -5.04 -14.63
N PHE A 206 -4.37 -6.19 -15.27
CA PHE A 206 -4.93 -6.50 -16.59
C PHE A 206 -6.36 -7.02 -16.48
N ASN A 207 -7.18 -6.70 -17.49
CA ASN A 207 -8.52 -7.26 -17.61
C ASN A 207 -8.45 -8.74 -18.00
N ALA A 208 -9.41 -9.54 -17.53
CA ALA A 208 -9.48 -10.97 -17.85
C ALA A 208 -9.52 -11.21 -19.37
N ASP A 209 -10.33 -10.44 -20.10
CA ASP A 209 -10.52 -10.60 -21.55
C ASP A 209 -9.21 -10.50 -22.36
N LYS A 210 -8.32 -9.59 -21.95
CA LYS A 210 -7.03 -9.34 -22.65
C LYS A 210 -5.89 -10.20 -22.11
N PHE A 211 -6.10 -10.84 -20.96
CA PHE A 211 -5.04 -11.54 -20.25
C PHE A 211 -4.57 -12.75 -21.05
N GLU A 212 -5.51 -13.51 -21.62
CA GLU A 212 -5.21 -14.70 -22.44
C GLU A 212 -4.42 -14.31 -23.70
N ASP A 213 -4.83 -13.25 -24.39
CA ASP A 213 -4.12 -12.71 -25.57
C ASP A 213 -2.67 -12.31 -25.23
N MET A 214 -2.47 -11.55 -24.15
CA MET A 214 -1.14 -11.09 -23.74
C MET A 214 -0.23 -12.23 -23.26
N VAL A 215 -0.80 -13.32 -22.74
CA VAL A 215 -0.06 -14.55 -22.41
C VAL A 215 0.30 -15.31 -23.68
N ALA A 216 -0.61 -15.39 -24.66
CA ALA A 216 -0.36 -16.01 -25.97
C ALA A 216 0.73 -15.26 -26.76
N GLU A 217 0.73 -13.93 -26.71
CA GLU A 217 1.77 -13.05 -27.28
C GLU A 217 3.09 -13.10 -26.50
N LYS A 218 3.15 -13.83 -25.37
CA LYS A 218 4.31 -13.93 -24.47
C LYS A 218 4.76 -12.58 -23.90
N CYS A 219 3.88 -11.59 -23.86
CA CYS A 219 4.15 -10.31 -23.20
C CYS A 219 4.12 -10.41 -21.67
N LEU A 220 3.53 -11.49 -21.13
CA LEU A 220 3.34 -11.72 -19.71
C LEU A 220 4.06 -13.00 -19.25
N ILE A 221 4.97 -12.84 -18.29
CA ILE A 221 5.63 -13.96 -17.62
C ILE A 221 5.01 -14.17 -16.23
N PRO A 222 4.54 -15.39 -15.91
CA PRO A 222 4.01 -15.70 -14.58
C PRO A 222 5.13 -15.71 -13.54
N ASP A 223 5.00 -14.86 -12.51
CA ASP A 223 5.92 -14.73 -11.37
C ASP A 223 5.22 -15.16 -10.08
N GLY A 224 4.84 -16.44 -10.02
CA GLY A 224 4.05 -16.98 -8.91
C GLY A 224 2.67 -16.33 -8.86
N CYS A 225 2.39 -15.57 -7.80
CA CYS A 225 1.10 -14.89 -7.61
C CYS A 225 0.99 -13.56 -8.36
N GLY A 226 2.07 -13.08 -8.97
CA GLY A 226 2.09 -11.90 -9.81
C GLY A 226 2.40 -12.25 -11.26
N VAL A 227 2.37 -11.22 -12.12
CA VAL A 227 2.80 -11.32 -13.51
C VAL A 227 3.76 -10.20 -13.80
N ARG A 228 4.84 -10.52 -14.50
CA ARG A 228 5.78 -9.54 -15.03
C ARG A 228 5.43 -9.25 -16.47
N TYR A 229 5.19 -7.98 -16.73
CA TYR A 229 5.02 -7.48 -18.07
C TYR A 229 6.39 -7.24 -18.70
N ILE A 230 6.57 -7.75 -19.92
CA ILE A 230 7.74 -7.50 -20.74
C ILE A 230 7.43 -6.26 -21.60
N PRO A 231 8.02 -5.10 -21.30
CA PRO A 231 7.78 -3.90 -22.10
C PRO A 231 8.53 -4.01 -23.42
N ASN A 232 7.97 -3.51 -24.52
CA ASN A 232 8.58 -3.43 -25.87
C ASN A 232 9.88 -2.61 -25.96
N CYS A 233 10.41 -2.12 -24.83
CA CYS A 233 11.64 -1.35 -24.74
C CYS A 233 12.58 -1.91 -23.66
N GLY A 234 13.86 -1.99 -23.95
CA GLY A 234 14.89 -2.43 -23.01
C GLY A 234 16.17 -2.92 -23.71
N PRO A 235 17.22 -3.23 -22.95
CA PRO A 235 18.45 -3.81 -23.49
C PRO A 235 18.16 -5.14 -24.21
N MET A 236 18.65 -5.29 -25.44
CA MET A 236 18.34 -6.43 -26.32
C MET A 236 18.76 -7.78 -25.72
N ASP A 237 19.86 -7.80 -24.96
CA ASP A 237 20.35 -9.02 -24.30
C ASP A 237 19.31 -9.61 -23.33
N LYS A 238 18.56 -8.76 -22.62
CA LYS A 238 17.51 -9.19 -21.68
C LYS A 238 16.29 -9.76 -22.40
N TRP A 239 16.04 -9.31 -23.63
CA TRP A 239 14.95 -9.82 -24.47
C TRP A 239 15.27 -11.19 -25.02
N GLN A 240 16.50 -11.39 -25.50
CA GLN A 240 16.94 -12.67 -26.03
C GLN A 240 17.04 -13.76 -24.95
N ALA A 241 17.34 -13.37 -23.71
CA ALA A 241 17.43 -14.30 -22.57
C ALA A 241 16.08 -14.77 -22.01
N LEU A 242 14.95 -14.29 -22.56
CA LEU A 242 13.62 -14.74 -22.13
C LEU A 242 13.35 -16.17 -22.62
N PRO A 243 12.73 -17.02 -21.79
CA PRO A 243 12.38 -18.37 -22.21
C PRO A 243 11.42 -18.30 -23.40
N SER A 244 11.87 -18.86 -24.53
CA SER A 244 11.12 -18.97 -25.78
C SER A 244 9.95 -19.94 -25.66
#